data_AF-A0AA97ASW7-F1
#
_entry.id   AF-A0AA97ASW7-F1
#
_cell.length_a   1.000
_cell.length_b   1.000
_cell.length_c   1.000
_cell.angle_alpha   90.00
_cell.angle_beta   90.00
_cell.angle_gamma   90.00
#
_symmetry.space_group_name_H-M   'P 1'
#
loop_
_entity.id
_entity.type
_entity.pdbx_description
1 polymer ?
#
loop_
_entity_poly.entity_id
_entity_poly.type
_entity_poly.pdbx_seq_one_letter_code
_entity_poly.pdbx_strand_id
1 'polypeptide(L)'
;MRATAYFAISLLLTSTIPIFANAQWAIPEVGPQGHPDKRCKRVKPRFDKLFKAPIDECFNGIGQPYPELVDGVCSAGEPKRNSAQIWGMAESPKFLYWGTGANVPCTAQAAPDAVLTPIFAPNQGWVCEFNQGILAQENPNLKNLGDWRAPTAYRMDTCTLEVTEITPTYDPLLQDTLGFRSGGYADDVIFLAGPGGVQEGIAGEGGGNSIIMMAWQASTGQYLGSKRFPEYSNIRKFLNYKGVLYTGVRLQEDLGGSGQVLRWMGDLHDPFKFEAVGTMESTPANLTVHRGRIFSSTWPNVNTQTGEVLAYSGIVMSPRIPPGGFKPSDVEEWEEVWNITEYEPDLISARAYAGGDITSWQGKLYWGTINFPLGGFRSHVQAYGETWDTPIGELGTIIATHRATTVFSGDRFTRKSKRDKGKKKPRVNVLYGYQSVQVWDPDSNEFVDTQTLAGAPKLGRAGLGWPFNVYTWRLGVTGDNMYLGTLDVSKQFAALIESGTDPAGELPAELLMLLENALSNPVTSGAKLYRFLSPNQRAIPATINGVGNSANFGFRTMINHPTFMWLGTANPFNLNPDGGWELYRFAPIAPKKPKWVNGMQQD
;
A
#
# COMPACT_ATOMS: atom_id res chain seq x y z
N MET A 1 -26.34 -41.29 29.24
CA MET A 1 -26.91 -41.94 28.03
C MET A 1 -25.70 -42.19 27.11
N ARG A 2 -25.30 -43.43 26.77
CA ARG A 2 -25.97 -44.43 25.91
C ARG A 2 -26.51 -43.80 24.61
N ALA A 3 -26.20 -44.28 23.40
CA ALA A 3 -25.21 -45.28 22.95
C ALA A 3 -25.12 -45.27 21.39
N THR A 4 -24.02 -45.80 20.84
CA THR A 4 -23.91 -46.53 19.53
C THR A 4 -24.29 -45.86 18.19
N ALA A 5 -23.90 -46.36 17.00
CA ALA A 5 -22.64 -46.92 16.47
C ALA A 5 -22.82 -47.39 15.01
N TYR A 6 -21.71 -47.57 14.27
CA TYR A 6 -21.53 -48.38 13.03
C TYR A 6 -22.29 -48.03 11.74
N PHE A 7 -21.55 -47.81 10.65
CA PHE A 7 -21.31 -48.85 9.63
C PHE A 7 -19.94 -48.64 8.95
N ALA A 8 -19.44 -49.64 8.20
CA ALA A 8 -18.01 -49.79 7.89
C ALA A 8 -17.72 -50.45 6.51
N ILE A 9 -16.48 -50.28 6.01
CA ILE A 9 -15.72 -51.19 5.08
C ILE A 9 -16.32 -51.33 3.65
N SER A 10 -15.69 -50.87 2.56
CA SER A 10 -14.71 -51.58 1.68
C SER A 10 -14.58 -50.82 0.32
N LEU A 11 -13.61 -50.97 -0.60
CA LEU A 11 -12.25 -51.57 -0.61
C LEU A 11 -11.42 -50.96 -1.79
N LEU A 12 -10.13 -51.32 -1.85
CA LEU A 12 -9.12 -51.25 -2.92
C LEU A 12 -9.57 -51.31 -4.41
N LEU A 13 -8.86 -50.55 -5.27
CA LEU A 13 -7.86 -51.15 -6.20
C LEU A 13 -6.86 -50.13 -6.77
N THR A 14 -5.75 -50.65 -7.30
CA THR A 14 -4.48 -49.96 -7.57
C THR A 14 -4.26 -49.61 -9.03
N SER A 15 -3.55 -48.50 -9.32
CA SER A 15 -2.64 -48.45 -10.47
C SER A 15 -1.47 -47.49 -10.25
N THR A 16 -0.26 -48.03 -10.10
CA THR A 16 1.00 -47.27 -10.11
C THR A 16 1.64 -47.30 -11.50
N ILE A 17 1.81 -46.15 -12.16
CA ILE A 17 2.87 -45.95 -13.16
C ILE A 17 3.46 -44.54 -12.96
N PRO A 18 4.80 -44.39 -12.84
CA PRO A 18 5.45 -43.10 -12.72
C PRO A 18 5.72 -42.48 -14.09
N ILE A 19 5.54 -41.16 -14.21
CA ILE A 19 6.18 -40.37 -15.27
C ILE A 19 6.88 -39.18 -14.62
N PHE A 20 8.19 -39.11 -14.85
CA PHE A 20 9.04 -37.99 -14.45
C PHE A 20 8.88 -36.81 -15.43
N ALA A 21 9.34 -35.65 -14.95
CA ALA A 21 9.84 -34.50 -15.70
C ALA A 21 8.88 -33.33 -16.01
N ASN A 22 9.46 -32.15 -15.80
CA ASN A 22 9.17 -30.85 -16.41
C ASN A 22 8.01 -30.02 -15.85
N ALA A 23 8.25 -29.52 -14.64
CA ALA A 23 7.67 -28.26 -14.19
C ALA A 23 8.22 -27.06 -15.00
N GLN A 24 7.58 -26.74 -16.12
CA GLN A 24 7.63 -25.42 -16.74
C GLN A 24 6.19 -24.92 -16.92
N TRP A 25 5.73 -24.09 -15.99
CA TRP A 25 4.65 -23.16 -16.32
C TRP A 25 5.28 -22.00 -17.08
N ALA A 26 5.49 -22.24 -18.37
CA ALA A 26 5.41 -21.14 -19.32
C ALA A 26 4.04 -20.47 -19.12
N ILE A 27 4.04 -19.15 -18.99
CA ILE A 27 2.91 -18.37 -19.51
C ILE A 27 2.77 -18.82 -20.97
N PRO A 28 1.58 -19.13 -21.49
CA PRO A 28 1.46 -19.47 -22.90
C PRO A 28 1.93 -18.28 -23.75
N GLU A 29 3.17 -18.36 -24.23
CA GLU A 29 3.54 -17.66 -25.45
C GLU A 29 2.62 -18.18 -26.56
N VAL A 30 2.25 -17.27 -27.46
CA VAL A 30 1.30 -17.54 -28.54
C VAL A 30 -0.14 -17.78 -28.03
N GLY A 31 -0.81 -16.68 -27.67
CA GLY A 31 -2.15 -16.48 -28.23
C GLY A 31 -2.07 -16.68 -29.75
N PRO A 32 -3.10 -17.28 -30.39
CA PRO A 32 -2.96 -17.98 -31.67
C PRO A 32 -2.22 -17.17 -32.73
N GLN A 33 -1.53 -17.85 -33.66
CA GLN A 33 -0.96 -17.24 -34.89
C GLN A 33 -2.06 -16.75 -35.88
N GLY A 34 -3.17 -16.23 -35.37
CA GLY A 34 -3.99 -15.28 -36.11
C GLY A 34 -3.28 -13.92 -36.15
N HIS A 35 -3.54 -13.15 -37.20
CA HIS A 35 -3.02 -11.79 -37.32
C HIS A 35 -3.31 -10.97 -36.05
N PRO A 36 -2.38 -10.09 -35.61
CA PRO A 36 -2.64 -9.22 -34.47
C PRO A 36 -3.93 -8.45 -34.73
N ASP A 37 -4.91 -8.58 -33.84
CA ASP A 37 -6.18 -7.85 -33.98
C ASP A 37 -5.85 -6.37 -34.09
N LYS A 38 -6.20 -5.78 -35.25
CA LYS A 38 -5.82 -4.41 -35.62
C LYS A 38 -6.37 -3.37 -34.62
N ARG A 39 -7.29 -3.78 -33.75
CA ARG A 39 -7.88 -2.97 -32.68
C ARG A 39 -6.98 -2.81 -31.44
N CYS A 40 -6.06 -3.74 -31.15
CA CYS A 40 -5.27 -3.66 -29.92
C CYS A 40 -4.21 -2.54 -29.95
N LYS A 41 -4.24 -1.66 -28.94
CA LYS A 41 -3.32 -0.53 -28.74
C LYS A 41 -1.94 -1.03 -28.32
N ARG A 42 -1.02 -1.09 -29.29
CA ARG A 42 0.38 -1.48 -29.06
C ARG A 42 1.02 -0.75 -27.87
N VAL A 43 1.78 -1.51 -27.08
CA VAL A 43 2.60 -0.98 -25.99
C VAL A 43 3.73 -0.12 -26.56
N LYS A 44 3.97 1.05 -25.98
CA LYS A 44 5.07 1.97 -26.33
C LYS A 44 6.12 1.96 -25.22
N PRO A 45 7.44 2.01 -25.51
CA PRO A 45 8.50 1.95 -24.50
C PRO A 45 8.68 3.31 -23.78
N ARG A 46 7.65 3.71 -23.04
CA ARG A 46 7.52 4.97 -22.29
C ARG A 46 6.46 4.80 -21.20
N PHE A 47 6.22 5.86 -20.43
CA PHE A 47 4.96 6.03 -19.72
C PHE A 47 3.85 6.45 -20.71
N ASP A 48 2.71 5.78 -20.62
CA ASP A 48 1.51 5.98 -21.43
C ASP A 48 0.39 6.31 -20.42
N LYS A 49 0.04 7.60 -20.23
CA LYS A 49 -1.12 7.99 -19.39
C LYS A 49 -2.38 7.56 -20.12
N LEU A 50 -3.19 6.73 -19.48
CA LEU A 50 -4.38 6.11 -20.08
C LEU A 50 -5.68 6.74 -19.59
N PHE A 51 -5.74 7.07 -18.30
CA PHE A 51 -6.91 7.67 -17.69
C PHE A 51 -6.51 8.56 -16.50
N LYS A 52 -7.39 9.48 -16.11
CA LYS A 52 -7.22 10.41 -14.99
C LYS A 52 -8.55 10.53 -14.25
N ALA A 53 -8.50 10.79 -12.95
CA ALA A 53 -9.67 11.15 -12.15
C ALA A 53 -10.46 12.31 -12.81
N PRO A 54 -11.79 12.20 -12.94
CA PRO A 54 -12.63 13.32 -13.35
C PRO A 54 -12.62 14.42 -12.26
N ILE A 55 -13.10 15.61 -12.61
CA ILE A 55 -13.59 16.58 -11.63
C ILE A 55 -14.86 15.97 -11.03
N ASP A 56 -14.94 15.91 -9.70
CA ASP A 56 -16.07 15.30 -8.99
C ASP A 56 -16.89 16.32 -8.18
N GLU A 57 -16.34 17.50 -7.87
CA GLU A 57 -17.05 18.59 -7.17
C GLU A 57 -16.56 19.98 -7.60
N CYS A 58 -17.27 21.01 -7.15
CA CYS A 58 -16.87 22.41 -7.22
C CYS A 58 -16.65 22.95 -5.81
N PHE A 59 -15.42 23.35 -5.49
CA PHE A 59 -15.07 23.90 -4.19
C PHE A 59 -15.39 25.40 -4.14
N ASN A 60 -16.06 25.84 -3.09
CA ASN A 60 -16.51 27.22 -2.91
C ASN A 60 -16.15 27.76 -1.51
N GLY A 61 -15.13 27.18 -0.87
CA GLY A 61 -14.75 27.42 0.51
C GLY A 61 -15.19 26.30 1.47
N ILE A 62 -14.50 26.21 2.60
CA ILE A 62 -14.71 25.16 3.60
C ILE A 62 -16.09 25.33 4.25
N GLY A 63 -16.86 24.24 4.29
CA GLY A 63 -18.21 24.26 4.86
C GLY A 63 -19.23 25.09 4.09
N GLN A 64 -18.89 25.54 2.86
CA GLN A 64 -19.85 26.16 1.95
C GLN A 64 -20.54 25.09 1.08
N PRO A 65 -21.79 25.29 0.67
CA PRO A 65 -22.43 24.44 -0.33
C PRO A 65 -21.61 24.37 -1.63
N TYR A 66 -21.41 23.16 -2.15
CA TYR A 66 -20.72 22.96 -3.42
C TYR A 66 -21.63 23.40 -4.59
N PRO A 67 -21.16 24.29 -5.49
CA PRO A 67 -21.90 24.68 -6.69
C PRO A 67 -22.11 23.51 -7.65
N GLU A 68 -23.09 23.65 -8.53
CA GLU A 68 -23.41 22.63 -9.54
C GLU A 68 -22.24 22.40 -10.50
N LEU A 69 -21.92 21.13 -10.75
CA LEU A 69 -20.94 20.65 -11.72
C LEU A 69 -21.69 20.13 -12.95
N VAL A 70 -21.61 20.83 -14.08
CA VAL A 70 -22.29 20.48 -15.34
C VAL A 70 -21.26 20.11 -16.38
N ASP A 71 -21.33 18.89 -16.94
CA ASP A 71 -20.39 18.35 -17.93
C ASP A 71 -18.89 18.50 -17.56
N GLY A 72 -18.59 18.44 -16.25
CA GLY A 72 -17.23 18.62 -15.71
C GLY A 72 -16.78 20.08 -15.58
N VAL A 73 -17.68 21.05 -15.73
CA VAL A 73 -17.45 22.48 -15.57
C VAL A 73 -18.21 23.00 -14.36
N CYS A 74 -17.54 23.81 -13.54
CA CYS A 74 -18.15 24.42 -12.37
C CYS A 74 -18.97 25.66 -12.71
N SER A 75 -20.20 25.72 -12.20
CA SER A 75 -21.08 26.89 -12.26
C SER A 75 -20.53 28.09 -11.46
N ALA A 76 -19.85 27.80 -10.35
CA ALA A 76 -19.08 28.75 -9.54
C ALA A 76 -18.01 27.97 -8.74
N GLY A 77 -17.07 28.69 -8.12
CA GLY A 77 -15.96 28.08 -7.37
C GLY A 77 -14.87 27.49 -8.27
N GLU A 78 -14.04 26.61 -7.71
CA GLU A 78 -12.92 25.96 -8.41
C GLU A 78 -13.11 24.43 -8.54
N PRO A 79 -12.63 23.79 -9.62
CA PRO A 79 -12.79 22.35 -9.82
C PRO A 79 -12.02 21.51 -8.78
N LYS A 80 -12.75 20.67 -8.03
CA LYS A 80 -12.20 19.74 -7.03
C LYS A 80 -12.12 18.31 -7.57
N ARG A 81 -11.06 17.60 -7.19
CA ARG A 81 -10.84 16.17 -7.48
C ARG A 81 -10.59 15.41 -6.19
N ASN A 82 -11.67 15.05 -5.51
CA ASN A 82 -11.64 14.29 -4.26
C ASN A 82 -11.09 12.88 -4.48
N SER A 83 -11.30 12.27 -5.65
CA SER A 83 -10.75 10.94 -6.00
C SER A 83 -9.22 10.94 -6.05
N ALA A 84 -8.59 10.74 -4.89
CA ALA A 84 -7.17 10.99 -4.67
C ALA A 84 -6.27 9.84 -5.15
N GLN A 85 -6.70 8.58 -5.07
CA GLN A 85 -5.83 7.45 -5.44
C GLN A 85 -6.55 6.25 -6.05
N ILE A 86 -5.88 5.59 -7.00
CA ILE A 86 -6.23 4.21 -7.39
C ILE A 86 -5.77 3.30 -6.25
N TRP A 87 -6.70 3.00 -5.34
CA TRP A 87 -6.37 2.43 -4.04
C TRP A 87 -6.14 0.91 -4.12
N GLY A 88 -6.93 0.23 -4.94
CA GLY A 88 -6.88 -1.21 -5.20
C GLY A 88 -7.03 -1.48 -6.69
N MET A 89 -6.38 -2.55 -7.18
CA MET A 89 -6.32 -2.89 -8.60
C MET A 89 -6.24 -4.42 -8.76
N ALA A 90 -6.96 -4.95 -9.73
CA ALA A 90 -7.00 -6.37 -10.08
C ALA A 90 -6.94 -6.51 -11.61
N GLU A 91 -6.43 -7.63 -12.12
CA GLU A 91 -6.38 -7.89 -13.56
C GLU A 91 -6.89 -9.30 -13.86
N SER A 92 -7.81 -9.36 -14.83
CA SER A 92 -8.26 -10.56 -15.50
C SER A 92 -7.60 -10.67 -16.88
N PRO A 93 -7.65 -11.82 -17.57
CA PRO A 93 -6.99 -11.99 -18.87
C PRO A 93 -7.37 -10.99 -19.98
N LYS A 94 -8.50 -10.28 -19.85
CA LYS A 94 -8.98 -9.28 -20.82
C LYS A 94 -9.16 -7.87 -20.26
N PHE A 95 -9.31 -7.73 -18.95
CA PHE A 95 -9.73 -6.48 -18.32
C PHE A 95 -8.93 -6.16 -17.07
N LEU A 96 -8.46 -4.91 -16.98
CA LEU A 96 -7.96 -4.30 -15.77
C LEU A 96 -9.14 -3.71 -14.99
N TYR A 97 -9.18 -3.94 -13.68
CA TYR A 97 -10.16 -3.40 -12.76
C TYR A 97 -9.47 -2.57 -11.69
N TRP A 98 -10.07 -1.47 -11.26
CA TRP A 98 -9.57 -0.72 -10.12
C TRP A 98 -10.66 0.00 -9.36
N GLY A 99 -10.37 0.29 -8.10
CA GLY A 99 -11.23 1.05 -7.22
C GLY A 99 -10.49 2.21 -6.58
N THR A 100 -11.21 3.28 -6.25
CA THR A 100 -10.63 4.54 -5.77
C THR A 100 -10.70 4.68 -4.24
N GLY A 101 -10.01 5.70 -3.72
CA GLY A 101 -10.18 6.25 -2.39
C GLY A 101 -10.14 7.77 -2.44
N ALA A 102 -11.11 8.42 -1.81
CA ALA A 102 -11.24 9.87 -1.78
C ALA A 102 -10.35 10.49 -0.68
N ASN A 103 -9.69 11.62 -0.98
CA ASN A 103 -8.91 12.46 -0.06
C ASN A 103 -8.12 11.70 1.01
N VAL A 104 -7.45 10.60 0.64
CA VAL A 104 -7.01 9.60 1.64
C VAL A 104 -6.12 10.17 2.75
N PRO A 105 -5.21 11.13 2.52
CA PRO A 105 -4.46 11.79 3.60
C PRO A 105 -5.31 12.62 4.58
N CYS A 106 -6.47 13.13 4.17
CA CYS A 106 -7.44 13.75 5.07
C CYS A 106 -8.15 12.65 5.89
N THR A 107 -8.73 11.64 5.24
CA THR A 107 -9.42 10.53 5.93
C THR A 107 -8.48 9.67 6.80
N ALA A 108 -7.16 9.70 6.55
CA ALA A 108 -6.14 9.05 7.38
C ALA A 108 -5.87 9.79 8.71
N GLN A 109 -6.16 11.09 8.76
CA GLN A 109 -6.04 11.92 9.97
C GLN A 109 -7.35 12.00 10.75
N ALA A 110 -8.48 11.71 10.10
CA ALA A 110 -9.85 11.76 10.62
C ALA A 110 -10.17 10.69 11.69
N ALA A 111 -9.35 10.56 12.72
CA ALA A 111 -9.69 9.77 13.89
C ALA A 111 -10.97 10.33 14.55
N PRO A 112 -11.87 9.49 15.10
CA PRO A 112 -13.25 9.89 15.38
C PRO A 112 -13.35 11.06 16.37
N ASP A 113 -12.48 11.07 17.37
CA ASP A 113 -12.54 11.99 18.51
C ASP A 113 -11.36 12.97 18.52
N ALA A 114 -10.61 13.06 17.41
CA ALA A 114 -9.54 14.05 17.25
C ALA A 114 -10.09 15.45 17.00
N VAL A 115 -9.50 16.46 17.64
CA VAL A 115 -9.73 17.87 17.30
C VAL A 115 -8.85 18.21 16.10
N LEU A 116 -9.47 18.42 14.94
CA LEU A 116 -8.76 18.74 13.69
C LEU A 116 -9.15 20.14 13.20
N THR A 117 -8.14 20.96 12.92
CA THR A 117 -8.30 22.21 12.18
C THR A 117 -8.27 21.90 10.68
N PRO A 118 -9.16 22.46 9.85
CA PRO A 118 -9.10 22.29 8.40
C PRO A 118 -7.77 22.77 7.82
N ILE A 119 -7.23 22.02 6.88
CA ILE A 119 -6.01 22.37 6.16
C ILE A 119 -6.44 23.08 4.88
N PHE A 120 -6.05 24.34 4.70
CA PHE A 120 -6.26 25.08 3.45
C PHE A 120 -4.93 25.59 2.90
N ALA A 121 -4.51 25.03 1.77
CA ALA A 121 -3.23 25.29 1.12
C ALA A 121 -3.45 25.53 -0.38
N PRO A 122 -4.02 26.67 -0.78
CA PRO A 122 -4.41 26.95 -2.17
C PRO A 122 -3.23 27.03 -3.14
N ASN A 123 -2.05 27.51 -2.72
CA ASN A 123 -0.87 27.55 -3.59
C ASN A 123 -0.32 26.14 -3.86
N GLN A 124 -0.39 25.24 -2.87
CA GLN A 124 -0.15 23.81 -3.11
C GLN A 124 -1.33 23.11 -3.81
N GLY A 125 -2.52 23.69 -3.79
CA GLY A 125 -3.75 23.16 -4.37
C GLY A 125 -4.34 22.00 -3.56
N TRP A 126 -4.39 22.13 -2.23
CA TRP A 126 -4.93 21.10 -1.33
C TRP A 126 -5.86 21.69 -0.27
N VAL A 127 -6.96 20.99 -0.01
CA VAL A 127 -7.82 21.21 1.16
C VAL A 127 -8.16 19.89 1.86
N CYS A 128 -8.17 19.90 3.19
CA CYS A 128 -8.89 18.94 4.03
C CYS A 128 -9.91 19.72 4.87
N GLU A 129 -11.19 19.42 4.71
CA GLU A 129 -12.29 20.13 5.37
C GLU A 129 -12.68 19.50 6.73
N PHE A 130 -12.36 18.21 6.95
CA PHE A 130 -12.69 17.44 8.14
C PHE A 130 -14.16 17.62 8.60
N ASN A 131 -14.40 17.79 9.90
CA ASN A 131 -15.74 18.03 10.46
C ASN A 131 -16.36 19.39 10.10
N GLN A 132 -15.60 20.30 9.50
CA GLN A 132 -16.10 21.59 9.02
C GLN A 132 -16.60 21.53 7.57
N GLY A 133 -16.29 20.46 6.84
CA GLY A 133 -16.79 20.24 5.47
C GLY A 133 -18.30 20.02 5.43
N ILE A 134 -18.95 20.48 4.35
CA ILE A 134 -20.42 20.50 4.24
C ILE A 134 -21.06 19.11 4.45
N LEU A 135 -20.45 18.02 3.97
CA LEU A 135 -20.98 16.67 4.20
C LEU A 135 -21.01 16.26 5.69
N ALA A 136 -20.04 16.71 6.49
CA ALA A 136 -20.04 16.44 7.93
C ALA A 136 -21.04 17.34 8.68
N GLN A 137 -21.35 18.53 8.16
CA GLN A 137 -22.42 19.38 8.68
C GLN A 137 -23.81 18.79 8.37
N GLU A 138 -24.01 18.27 7.16
CA GLU A 138 -25.26 17.61 6.72
C GLU A 138 -25.46 16.23 7.37
N ASN A 139 -24.37 15.48 7.59
CA ASN A 139 -24.36 14.21 8.30
C ASN A 139 -23.32 14.19 9.43
N PRO A 140 -23.69 14.66 10.64
CA PRO A 140 -22.79 14.69 11.81
C PRO A 140 -22.20 13.33 12.21
N ASN A 141 -22.80 12.21 11.79
CA ASN A 141 -22.26 10.87 12.07
C ASN A 141 -20.93 10.62 11.33
N LEU A 142 -20.62 11.36 10.26
CA LEU A 142 -19.31 11.28 9.60
C LEU A 142 -18.17 11.78 10.49
N LYS A 143 -18.46 12.58 11.53
CA LYS A 143 -17.47 13.21 12.40
C LYS A 143 -16.39 13.94 11.56
N ASN A 144 -15.13 13.50 11.65
CA ASN A 144 -14.01 14.07 10.90
C ASN A 144 -13.91 13.59 9.43
N LEU A 145 -14.80 12.71 8.96
CA LEU A 145 -14.81 12.18 7.58
C LEU A 145 -15.55 13.07 6.56
N GLY A 146 -15.67 14.40 6.77
CA GLY A 146 -16.31 15.29 5.79
C GLY A 146 -15.62 15.36 4.42
N ASP A 147 -14.35 14.95 4.34
CA ASP A 147 -13.60 14.77 3.08
C ASP A 147 -13.85 13.42 2.37
N TRP A 148 -14.56 12.47 3.00
CA TRP A 148 -14.85 11.18 2.37
C TRP A 148 -15.87 11.32 1.25
N ARG A 149 -15.71 10.52 0.19
CA ARG A 149 -16.70 10.28 -0.86
C ARG A 149 -16.76 8.79 -1.15
N ALA A 150 -17.95 8.28 -1.48
CA ALA A 150 -18.13 6.89 -1.87
C ALA A 150 -17.17 6.48 -3.01
N PRO A 151 -16.53 5.31 -2.93
CA PRO A 151 -15.50 4.94 -3.89
C PRO A 151 -16.10 4.55 -5.25
N THR A 152 -15.36 4.92 -6.29
CA THR A 152 -15.67 4.60 -7.68
C THR A 152 -15.02 3.28 -8.07
N ALA A 153 -15.69 2.47 -8.88
CA ALA A 153 -15.13 1.26 -9.48
C ALA A 153 -15.06 1.39 -11.00
N TYR A 154 -13.93 0.99 -11.58
CA TYR A 154 -13.66 1.10 -13.02
C TYR A 154 -13.17 -0.22 -13.60
N ARG A 155 -13.41 -0.38 -14.90
CA ARG A 155 -12.94 -1.46 -15.76
C ARG A 155 -12.34 -0.88 -17.03
N MET A 156 -11.25 -1.47 -17.52
CA MET A 156 -10.64 -1.14 -18.81
C MET A 156 -10.33 -2.40 -19.60
N ASP A 157 -10.68 -2.43 -20.89
CA ASP A 157 -10.23 -3.47 -21.82
C ASP A 157 -8.72 -3.32 -22.08
N THR A 158 -7.94 -4.37 -21.84
CA THR A 158 -6.46 -4.29 -21.94
C THR A 158 -5.93 -4.23 -23.37
N CYS A 159 -6.79 -4.52 -24.37
CA CYS A 159 -6.51 -4.43 -25.80
C CYS A 159 -6.91 -3.05 -26.36
N THR A 160 -8.17 -2.61 -26.20
CA THR A 160 -8.65 -1.33 -26.77
C THR A 160 -8.26 -0.12 -25.92
N LEU A 161 -8.03 -0.32 -24.62
CA LEU A 161 -7.83 0.70 -23.58
C LEU A 161 -9.06 1.59 -23.35
N GLU A 162 -10.25 1.12 -23.75
CA GLU A 162 -11.52 1.77 -23.41
C GLU A 162 -11.86 1.51 -21.94
N VAL A 163 -12.27 2.58 -21.25
CA VAL A 163 -12.59 2.59 -19.82
C VAL A 163 -14.10 2.70 -19.64
N THR A 164 -14.63 1.99 -18.65
CA THR A 164 -16.04 2.03 -18.25
C THR A 164 -16.11 2.11 -16.73
N GLU A 165 -16.93 3.03 -16.21
CA GLU A 165 -17.28 3.03 -14.79
C GLU A 165 -18.32 1.94 -14.51
N ILE A 166 -18.12 1.20 -13.42
CA ILE A 166 -18.93 0.02 -13.02
C ILE A 166 -19.37 0.10 -11.55
N THR A 167 -19.41 1.32 -11.00
CA THR A 167 -19.78 1.60 -9.61
C THR A 167 -21.23 1.17 -9.32
N PRO A 168 -21.48 0.28 -8.34
CA PRO A 168 -22.82 -0.18 -7.98
C PRO A 168 -23.48 0.85 -7.05
N THR A 169 -23.88 2.00 -7.59
CA THR A 169 -24.40 3.13 -6.81
C THR A 169 -25.69 2.84 -6.02
N TYR A 170 -26.38 1.75 -6.36
CA TYR A 170 -27.56 1.25 -5.65
C TYR A 170 -27.24 0.32 -4.46
N ASP A 171 -25.98 -0.11 -4.28
CA ASP A 171 -25.60 -0.98 -3.17
C ASP A 171 -25.34 -0.14 -1.88
N PRO A 172 -26.05 -0.41 -0.77
CA PRO A 172 -25.94 0.40 0.44
C PRO A 172 -24.59 0.27 1.15
N LEU A 173 -23.85 -0.84 0.97
CA LEU A 173 -22.52 -1.00 1.55
C LEU A 173 -21.48 -0.12 0.83
N LEU A 174 -21.78 0.40 -0.36
CA LEU A 174 -20.92 1.41 -1.02
C LEU A 174 -20.79 2.66 -0.16
N GLN A 175 -21.90 3.11 0.44
CA GLN A 175 -21.97 4.31 1.27
C GLN A 175 -21.31 4.14 2.63
N ASP A 176 -21.00 2.91 3.05
CA ASP A 176 -20.24 2.65 4.26
C ASP A 176 -18.77 2.24 4.00
N THR A 177 -18.33 2.20 2.74
CA THR A 177 -16.95 1.83 2.37
C THR A 177 -16.05 3.06 2.29
N LEU A 178 -14.99 3.10 3.09
CA LEU A 178 -14.01 4.20 3.08
C LEU A 178 -13.32 4.36 1.72
N GLY A 179 -13.02 3.23 1.09
CA GLY A 179 -12.57 3.16 -0.29
C GLY A 179 -11.97 1.80 -0.63
N PHE A 180 -11.86 1.48 -1.91
CA PHE A 180 -11.46 0.15 -2.39
C PHE A 180 -9.95 -0.08 -2.28
N ARG A 181 -9.45 -0.23 -1.05
CA ARG A 181 -8.03 -0.39 -0.68
C ARG A 181 -7.31 -1.59 -1.28
N SER A 182 -8.03 -2.63 -1.68
CA SER A 182 -7.47 -3.85 -2.26
C SER A 182 -8.28 -4.35 -3.45
N GLY A 183 -7.60 -5.07 -4.35
CA GLY A 183 -8.22 -5.73 -5.50
C GLY A 183 -7.63 -7.12 -5.73
N GLY A 184 -8.47 -8.09 -6.11
CA GLY A 184 -8.09 -9.49 -6.36
C GLY A 184 -8.84 -10.11 -7.53
N TYR A 185 -8.29 -11.19 -8.10
CA TYR A 185 -8.89 -11.93 -9.22
C TYR A 185 -8.64 -13.45 -9.08
N ALA A 186 -9.69 -14.25 -9.26
CA ALA A 186 -9.62 -15.68 -9.52
C ALA A 186 -10.93 -16.18 -10.16
N ASP A 187 -10.83 -17.20 -11.02
CA ASP A 187 -11.95 -17.97 -11.60
C ASP A 187 -13.16 -17.12 -12.07
N ASP A 188 -12.87 -16.12 -12.91
CA ASP A 188 -13.82 -15.13 -13.46
C ASP A 188 -14.50 -14.20 -12.43
N VAL A 189 -13.99 -14.12 -11.19
CA VAL A 189 -14.44 -13.18 -10.15
C VAL A 189 -13.36 -12.13 -9.87
N ILE A 190 -13.76 -10.86 -9.91
CA ILE A 190 -12.99 -9.70 -9.44
C ILE A 190 -13.53 -9.28 -8.09
N PHE A 191 -12.63 -9.01 -7.14
CA PHE A 191 -12.93 -8.39 -5.86
C PHE A 191 -12.34 -6.99 -5.80
N LEU A 192 -13.11 -6.04 -5.26
CA LEU A 192 -12.60 -4.77 -4.72
C LEU A 192 -13.08 -4.66 -3.27
N ALA A 193 -12.18 -4.29 -2.35
CA ALA A 193 -12.44 -4.36 -0.90
C ALA A 193 -11.74 -3.25 -0.12
N GLY A 194 -12.30 -2.88 1.04
CA GLY A 194 -11.69 -1.91 1.95
C GLY A 194 -12.39 -1.81 3.31
N PRO A 195 -11.93 -0.88 4.18
CA PRO A 195 -12.54 -0.66 5.49
C PRO A 195 -13.98 -0.15 5.40
N GLY A 196 -14.85 -0.65 6.27
CA GLY A 196 -16.21 -0.18 6.53
C GLY A 196 -16.32 0.64 7.84
N GLY A 197 -17.49 1.23 8.09
CA GLY A 197 -17.75 2.07 9.27
C GLY A 197 -17.59 3.58 9.02
N VAL A 198 -17.79 4.02 7.78
CA VAL A 198 -17.88 5.45 7.42
C VAL A 198 -19.13 6.09 8.03
N GLN A 199 -20.26 5.38 8.01
CA GLN A 199 -21.55 5.87 8.51
C GLN A 199 -21.59 6.06 10.03
N GLU A 200 -20.59 5.52 10.74
CA GLU A 200 -20.37 5.68 12.18
C GLU A 200 -19.23 6.67 12.50
N GLY A 201 -18.55 7.21 11.47
CA GLY A 201 -17.42 8.12 11.64
C GLY A 201 -16.14 7.45 12.15
N ILE A 202 -16.00 6.12 11.94
CA ILE A 202 -14.92 5.29 12.53
C ILE A 202 -13.88 4.84 11.49
N ALA A 203 -14.25 4.70 10.22
CA ALA A 203 -13.34 4.20 9.19
C ALA A 203 -12.21 5.19 8.86
N GLY A 204 -10.96 4.71 8.89
CA GLY A 204 -9.76 5.49 8.52
C GLY A 204 -8.67 4.63 7.88
N GLU A 205 -7.47 5.19 7.65
CA GLU A 205 -6.39 4.42 7.03
C GLU A 205 -5.90 3.25 7.92
N GLY A 206 -6.05 3.33 9.24
CA GLY A 206 -5.74 2.23 10.17
C GLY A 206 -6.66 1.01 10.02
N GLY A 207 -7.90 1.22 9.56
CA GLY A 207 -8.96 0.22 9.50
C GLY A 207 -10.33 0.85 9.80
N GLY A 208 -11.32 0.03 10.11
CA GLY A 208 -12.65 0.45 10.55
C GLY A 208 -13.40 -0.69 11.24
N ASN A 209 -14.71 -0.56 11.43
CA ASN A 209 -15.54 -1.53 12.16
C ASN A 209 -15.82 -2.84 11.39
N SER A 210 -15.36 -2.92 10.14
CA SER A 210 -15.57 -4.08 9.24
C SER A 210 -14.66 -3.99 8.01
N ILE A 211 -14.56 -5.08 7.25
CA ILE A 211 -14.20 -5.04 5.83
C ILE A 211 -15.49 -5.12 5.02
N ILE A 212 -15.61 -4.26 4.00
CA ILE A 212 -16.61 -4.40 2.94
C ILE A 212 -15.91 -4.90 1.68
N MET A 213 -16.48 -5.92 1.05
CA MET A 213 -16.01 -6.50 -0.20
C MET A 213 -17.13 -6.49 -1.23
N MET A 214 -16.79 -6.13 -2.46
CA MET A 214 -17.69 -6.14 -3.61
C MET A 214 -17.11 -7.04 -4.71
N ALA A 215 -18.00 -7.69 -5.46
CA ALA A 215 -17.61 -8.65 -6.49
C ALA A 215 -18.25 -8.34 -7.85
N TRP A 216 -17.50 -8.60 -8.92
CA TRP A 216 -17.96 -8.54 -10.30
C TRP A 216 -17.48 -9.77 -11.06
N GLN A 217 -18.27 -10.23 -12.03
CA GLN A 217 -17.80 -11.19 -13.02
C GLN A 217 -16.83 -10.50 -13.98
N ALA A 218 -15.62 -11.03 -14.12
CA ALA A 218 -14.51 -10.37 -14.81
C ALA A 218 -14.70 -10.31 -16.34
N SER A 219 -15.28 -11.35 -16.92
CA SER A 219 -15.53 -11.48 -18.35
C SER A 219 -16.62 -10.54 -18.87
N THR A 220 -17.68 -10.31 -18.07
CA THR A 220 -18.84 -9.50 -18.46
C THR A 220 -18.83 -8.10 -17.86
N GLY A 221 -18.27 -7.93 -16.67
CA GLY A 221 -18.43 -6.72 -15.85
C GLY A 221 -19.71 -6.71 -15.01
N GLN A 222 -20.49 -7.80 -15.01
CA GLN A 222 -21.71 -7.93 -14.21
C GLN A 222 -21.39 -7.85 -12.71
N TYR A 223 -22.14 -7.04 -11.97
CA TYR A 223 -22.06 -7.00 -10.51
C TYR A 223 -22.62 -8.28 -9.90
N LEU A 224 -21.91 -8.85 -8.93
CA LEU A 224 -22.28 -10.09 -8.23
C LEU A 224 -22.76 -9.83 -6.78
N GLY A 225 -22.63 -8.60 -6.28
CA GLY A 225 -23.09 -8.18 -4.96
C GLY A 225 -21.99 -7.62 -4.06
N SER A 226 -22.31 -7.52 -2.77
CA SER A 226 -21.43 -7.07 -1.70
C SER A 226 -21.56 -7.95 -0.45
N LYS A 227 -20.55 -7.92 0.43
CA LYS A 227 -20.62 -8.50 1.78
C LYS A 227 -19.78 -7.69 2.78
N ARG A 228 -20.32 -7.52 3.98
CA ARG A 228 -19.61 -7.02 5.17
C ARG A 228 -19.04 -8.21 5.96
N PHE A 229 -17.79 -8.08 6.40
CA PHE A 229 -17.11 -8.98 7.33
C PHE A 229 -16.78 -8.18 8.60
N PRO A 230 -17.61 -8.25 9.65
CA PRO A 230 -17.42 -7.44 10.86
C PRO A 230 -16.20 -7.85 11.69
N GLU A 231 -15.74 -9.09 11.56
CA GLU A 231 -14.62 -9.66 12.33
C GLU A 231 -13.27 -9.00 12.01
N TYR A 232 -13.20 -8.24 10.91
CA TYR A 232 -11.98 -7.69 10.36
C TYR A 232 -12.04 -6.17 10.22
N SER A 233 -10.94 -5.48 10.51
CA SER A 233 -10.86 -4.02 10.44
C SER A 233 -10.15 -3.49 9.18
N ASN A 234 -9.27 -4.27 8.54
CA ASN A 234 -8.38 -3.77 7.50
C ASN A 234 -7.96 -4.85 6.49
N ILE A 235 -7.84 -4.48 5.21
CA ILE A 235 -7.39 -5.32 4.09
C ILE A 235 -6.50 -4.52 3.14
N ARG A 236 -5.43 -5.13 2.59
CA ARG A 236 -4.45 -4.41 1.77
C ARG A 236 -4.05 -5.06 0.44
N LYS A 237 -3.67 -6.35 0.41
CA LYS A 237 -3.17 -6.99 -0.83
C LYS A 237 -3.69 -8.42 -0.98
N PHE A 238 -4.40 -8.67 -2.07
CA PHE A 238 -4.64 -10.02 -2.57
C PHE A 238 -3.39 -10.60 -3.25
N LEU A 239 -3.25 -11.92 -3.22
CA LEU A 239 -2.21 -12.71 -3.86
C LEU A 239 -2.86 -13.92 -4.56
N ASN A 240 -2.86 -13.94 -5.89
CA ASN A 240 -3.16 -15.16 -6.63
C ASN A 240 -1.85 -15.97 -6.79
N TYR A 241 -1.87 -17.24 -6.39
CA TYR A 241 -0.79 -18.19 -6.68
C TYR A 241 -1.36 -19.49 -7.23
N LYS A 242 -1.12 -19.74 -8.52
CA LYS A 242 -1.57 -20.94 -9.25
C LYS A 242 -3.09 -21.15 -9.15
N GLY A 243 -3.87 -20.08 -9.35
CA GLY A 243 -5.33 -20.10 -9.26
C GLY A 243 -5.88 -19.90 -7.85
N VAL A 244 -5.10 -20.19 -6.80
CA VAL A 244 -5.56 -19.99 -5.42
C VAL A 244 -5.36 -18.54 -5.00
N LEU A 245 -6.45 -17.87 -4.65
CA LEU A 245 -6.47 -16.49 -4.19
C LEU A 245 -6.40 -16.41 -2.66
N TYR A 246 -5.48 -15.59 -2.16
CA TYR A 246 -5.31 -15.28 -0.74
C TYR A 246 -5.41 -13.77 -0.50
N THR A 247 -5.72 -13.35 0.72
CA THR A 247 -5.57 -11.97 1.18
C THR A 247 -5.21 -11.90 2.65
N GLY A 248 -4.48 -10.85 3.04
CA GLY A 248 -4.21 -10.55 4.45
C GLY A 248 -5.25 -9.59 5.02
N VAL A 249 -5.74 -9.90 6.22
CA VAL A 249 -6.68 -9.06 6.97
C VAL A 249 -6.21 -8.83 8.42
N ARG A 250 -6.62 -7.69 8.99
CA ARG A 250 -6.54 -7.41 10.43
C ARG A 250 -7.85 -7.79 11.09
N LEU A 251 -7.82 -8.44 12.24
CA LEU A 251 -8.99 -8.64 13.10
C LEU A 251 -9.44 -7.31 13.76
N GLN A 252 -10.60 -7.30 14.41
CA GLN A 252 -10.98 -6.19 15.29
C GLN A 252 -10.12 -6.16 16.57
N GLU A 253 -10.07 -5.01 17.24
CA GLU A 253 -9.27 -4.82 18.47
C GLU A 253 -9.79 -5.68 19.64
N ASP A 254 -11.10 -5.88 19.76
CA ASP A 254 -11.73 -6.79 20.73
C ASP A 254 -11.44 -8.27 20.43
N LEU A 255 -11.08 -8.58 19.18
CA LEU A 255 -10.52 -9.86 18.72
C LEU A 255 -8.98 -9.88 18.75
N GLY A 256 -8.36 -8.92 19.46
CA GLY A 256 -6.92 -8.83 19.71
C GLY A 256 -6.10 -8.12 18.63
N GLY A 257 -6.73 -7.48 17.64
CA GLY A 257 -6.07 -6.66 16.62
C GLY A 257 -5.08 -7.39 15.70
N SER A 258 -4.99 -8.72 15.82
CA SER A 258 -4.00 -9.58 15.19
C SER A 258 -4.34 -9.93 13.73
N GLY A 259 -3.43 -10.63 13.06
CA GLY A 259 -3.49 -10.90 11.63
C GLY A 259 -4.05 -12.26 11.25
N GLN A 260 -4.84 -12.30 10.18
CA GLN A 260 -5.21 -13.54 9.49
C GLN A 260 -4.87 -13.48 8.00
N VAL A 261 -4.54 -14.63 7.42
CA VAL A 261 -4.53 -14.83 5.97
C VAL A 261 -5.75 -15.67 5.60
N LEU A 262 -6.59 -15.09 4.75
CA LEU A 262 -7.77 -15.75 4.20
C LEU A 262 -7.44 -16.35 2.85
N ARG A 263 -8.07 -17.49 2.54
CA ARG A 263 -8.15 -18.08 1.21
C ARG A 263 -9.57 -17.91 0.67
N TRP A 264 -9.69 -17.58 -0.61
CA TRP A 264 -10.97 -17.69 -1.32
C TRP A 264 -11.30 -19.15 -1.64
N MET A 265 -12.53 -19.53 -1.33
CA MET A 265 -13.10 -20.88 -1.45
C MET A 265 -14.45 -20.88 -2.18
N GLY A 266 -14.82 -19.74 -2.78
CA GLY A 266 -16.09 -19.51 -3.46
C GLY A 266 -16.06 -19.76 -4.96
N ASP A 267 -17.12 -19.29 -5.63
CA ASP A 267 -17.30 -19.31 -7.08
C ASP A 267 -18.18 -18.13 -7.53
N LEU A 268 -18.72 -18.15 -8.76
CA LEU A 268 -19.60 -17.09 -9.28
C LEU A 268 -20.96 -16.96 -8.55
N HIS A 269 -21.43 -18.01 -7.86
CA HIS A 269 -22.72 -18.05 -7.16
C HIS A 269 -22.56 -17.79 -5.66
N ASP A 270 -21.42 -18.18 -5.07
CA ASP A 270 -21.01 -17.80 -3.70
C ASP A 270 -19.64 -17.11 -3.73
N PRO A 271 -19.56 -15.85 -4.22
CA PRO A 271 -18.28 -15.15 -4.38
C PRO A 271 -17.64 -14.77 -3.06
N PHE A 272 -18.39 -14.70 -1.95
CA PHE A 272 -17.90 -14.17 -0.67
C PHE A 272 -17.52 -15.23 0.37
N LYS A 273 -17.20 -16.43 -0.10
CA LYS A 273 -16.69 -17.53 0.73
C LYS A 273 -15.18 -17.44 0.90
N PHE A 274 -14.78 -16.91 2.06
CA PHE A 274 -13.39 -16.80 2.48
C PHE A 274 -13.20 -17.55 3.80
N GLU A 275 -12.07 -18.25 3.92
CA GLU A 275 -11.74 -19.07 5.09
C GLU A 275 -10.34 -18.73 5.59
N ALA A 276 -10.13 -18.71 6.91
CA ALA A 276 -8.80 -18.53 7.49
C ALA A 276 -7.88 -19.73 7.21
N VAL A 277 -6.65 -19.46 6.80
CA VAL A 277 -5.61 -20.47 6.47
C VAL A 277 -4.24 -20.18 7.09
N GLY A 278 -4.17 -19.15 7.93
CA GLY A 278 -2.98 -18.77 8.69
C GLY A 278 -3.26 -17.61 9.63
N THR A 279 -2.58 -17.59 10.77
CA THR A 279 -2.64 -16.50 11.75
C THR A 279 -1.24 -15.91 12.00
N MET A 280 -1.16 -14.69 12.54
CA MET A 280 0.08 -14.09 13.03
C MET A 280 -0.24 -12.94 14.02
N GLU A 281 0.65 -12.65 14.97
CA GLU A 281 0.42 -11.62 16.00
C GLU A 281 0.34 -10.19 15.43
N SER A 282 1.13 -9.91 14.40
CA SER A 282 1.14 -8.64 13.65
C SER A 282 0.12 -8.62 12.50
N THR A 283 -0.12 -7.47 11.87
CA THR A 283 -1.15 -7.32 10.84
C THR A 283 -0.60 -7.55 9.42
N PRO A 284 -1.07 -8.53 8.62
CA PRO A 284 -0.55 -8.75 7.26
C PRO A 284 -0.90 -7.60 6.31
N ALA A 285 0.11 -6.98 5.72
CA ALA A 285 -0.02 -5.76 4.94
C ALA A 285 0.26 -5.94 3.44
N ASN A 286 1.29 -6.71 3.08
CA ASN A 286 1.53 -7.10 1.69
C ASN A 286 2.05 -8.54 1.63
N LEU A 287 1.59 -9.30 0.64
CA LEU A 287 1.94 -10.69 0.41
C LEU A 287 2.81 -10.88 -0.84
N THR A 288 3.70 -11.87 -0.82
CA THR A 288 4.37 -12.44 -2.02
C THR A 288 4.63 -13.94 -1.83
N VAL A 289 4.82 -14.68 -2.92
CA VAL A 289 5.42 -16.02 -2.85
C VAL A 289 6.94 -15.92 -2.98
N HIS A 290 7.66 -16.66 -2.14
CA HIS A 290 9.11 -16.88 -2.26
C HIS A 290 9.44 -18.32 -1.89
N ARG A 291 10.18 -19.02 -2.77
CA ARG A 291 10.66 -20.42 -2.57
C ARG A 291 9.57 -21.41 -2.08
N GLY A 292 8.34 -21.27 -2.59
CA GLY A 292 7.21 -22.16 -2.27
C GLY A 292 6.55 -21.90 -0.91
N ARG A 293 6.70 -20.69 -0.37
CA ARG A 293 6.02 -20.18 0.83
C ARG A 293 5.42 -18.81 0.52
N ILE A 294 4.33 -18.46 1.18
CA ILE A 294 3.85 -17.07 1.25
C ILE A 294 4.67 -16.36 2.32
N PHE A 295 5.07 -15.14 2.03
CA PHE A 295 5.65 -14.20 2.99
C PHE A 295 4.75 -12.99 3.07
N SER A 296 4.47 -12.52 4.28
CA SER A 296 3.84 -11.23 4.54
C SER A 296 4.89 -10.26 5.05
N SER A 297 4.89 -9.02 4.55
CA SER A 297 5.29 -7.89 5.38
C SER A 297 4.10 -7.49 6.25
N THR A 298 4.36 -7.03 7.47
CA THR A 298 3.29 -6.77 8.45
C THR A 298 3.33 -5.34 9.00
N TRP A 299 2.18 -4.87 9.45
CA TRP A 299 1.99 -3.66 10.25
C TRP A 299 2.00 -4.03 11.74
N PRO A 300 2.44 -3.12 12.62
CA PRO A 300 2.51 -3.41 14.04
C PRO A 300 1.10 -3.62 14.60
N ASN A 301 1.00 -4.40 15.67
CA ASN A 301 -0.19 -4.52 16.49
C ASN A 301 0.09 -3.80 17.81
N VAL A 302 -0.65 -2.71 18.06
CA VAL A 302 -0.48 -1.84 19.23
C VAL A 302 -1.83 -1.68 19.88
N ASN A 303 -1.92 -1.95 21.17
CA ASN A 303 -3.11 -1.67 21.95
C ASN A 303 -3.28 -0.14 22.04
N THR A 304 -4.31 0.40 21.40
CA THR A 304 -4.55 1.84 21.29
C THR A 304 -4.91 2.50 22.63
N GLN A 305 -5.38 1.74 23.62
CA GLN A 305 -5.73 2.25 24.94
C GLN A 305 -4.50 2.34 25.87
N THR A 306 -3.60 1.35 25.82
CA THR A 306 -2.44 1.27 26.73
C THR A 306 -1.13 1.73 26.09
N GLY A 307 -1.08 1.88 24.76
CA GLY A 307 0.16 2.12 24.00
C GLY A 307 1.10 0.91 23.94
N GLU A 308 0.67 -0.26 24.44
CA GLU A 308 1.45 -1.49 24.47
C GLU A 308 1.63 -2.08 23.06
N VAL A 309 2.87 -2.44 22.71
CA VAL A 309 3.17 -3.11 21.44
C VAL A 309 3.01 -4.61 21.62
N LEU A 310 1.93 -5.16 21.08
CA LEU A 310 1.67 -6.61 21.06
C LEU A 310 2.55 -7.31 20.02
N ALA A 311 2.77 -6.66 18.87
CA ALA A 311 3.71 -7.13 17.85
C ALA A 311 4.28 -5.96 17.03
N TYR A 312 5.56 -6.03 16.68
CA TYR A 312 6.20 -5.05 15.79
C TYR A 312 5.90 -5.35 14.31
N SER A 313 6.20 -4.40 13.41
CA SER A 313 6.21 -4.69 11.98
C SER A 313 7.39 -5.59 11.61
N GLY A 314 7.15 -6.55 10.73
CA GLY A 314 8.14 -7.55 10.37
C GLY A 314 7.84 -8.33 9.09
N ILE A 315 8.50 -9.47 8.99
CA ILE A 315 8.36 -10.44 7.91
C ILE A 315 7.93 -11.76 8.52
N VAL A 316 6.73 -12.20 8.13
CA VAL A 316 6.11 -13.45 8.60
C VAL A 316 6.07 -14.46 7.45
N MET A 317 6.45 -15.70 7.74
CA MET A 317 6.67 -16.77 6.75
C MET A 317 5.69 -17.93 6.97
N SER A 318 4.93 -18.26 5.92
CA SER A 318 4.02 -19.42 5.92
C SER A 318 4.77 -20.76 5.97
N PRO A 319 4.07 -21.87 6.25
CA PRO A 319 4.52 -23.22 5.92
C PRO A 319 4.78 -23.38 4.41
N ARG A 320 5.29 -24.53 3.95
CA ARG A 320 5.35 -24.78 2.50
C ARG A 320 3.92 -24.86 1.96
N ILE A 321 3.63 -24.13 0.88
CA ILE A 321 2.31 -24.12 0.24
C ILE A 321 2.00 -25.56 -0.24
N PRO A 322 0.90 -26.20 0.23
CA PRO A 322 0.51 -27.52 -0.22
C PRO A 322 0.14 -27.56 -1.72
N PRO A 323 0.15 -28.74 -2.36
CA PRO A 323 -0.51 -28.91 -3.66
C PRO A 323 -1.98 -28.47 -3.57
N GLY A 324 -2.40 -27.55 -4.43
CA GLY A 324 -3.76 -26.97 -4.39
C GLY A 324 -3.97 -25.88 -3.33
N GLY A 325 -2.90 -25.40 -2.69
CA GLY A 325 -2.93 -24.31 -1.70
C GLY A 325 -3.34 -24.74 -0.30
N PHE A 326 -3.23 -23.82 0.66
CA PHE A 326 -3.63 -24.07 2.05
C PHE A 326 -5.14 -24.25 2.18
N LYS A 327 -5.59 -25.08 3.12
CA LYS A 327 -6.99 -25.32 3.47
C LYS A 327 -7.26 -24.86 4.92
N PRO A 328 -8.54 -24.76 5.35
CA PRO A 328 -8.85 -24.43 6.75
C PRO A 328 -8.26 -25.44 7.75
N SER A 329 -8.08 -26.70 7.33
CA SER A 329 -7.37 -27.73 8.10
C SER A 329 -5.87 -27.47 8.33
N ASP A 330 -5.29 -26.56 7.56
CA ASP A 330 -3.86 -26.23 7.59
C ASP A 330 -3.59 -24.95 8.40
N VAL A 331 -4.60 -24.40 9.07
CA VAL A 331 -4.48 -23.17 9.87
C VAL A 331 -3.50 -23.39 11.02
N GLU A 332 -2.34 -22.75 10.91
CA GLU A 332 -1.37 -22.61 11.99
C GLU A 332 -0.86 -21.16 12.04
N GLU A 333 -0.27 -20.79 13.16
CA GLU A 333 0.45 -19.53 13.29
C GLU A 333 1.69 -19.54 12.39
N TRP A 334 1.83 -18.50 11.58
CA TRP A 334 2.97 -18.34 10.67
C TRP A 334 4.17 -17.73 11.39
N GLU A 335 5.36 -18.14 11.00
CA GLU A 335 6.57 -17.84 11.75
C GLU A 335 7.11 -16.45 11.44
N GLU A 336 7.22 -15.58 12.45
CA GLU A 336 8.03 -14.37 12.32
C GLU A 336 9.52 -14.74 12.15
N VAL A 337 10.09 -14.28 11.04
CA VAL A 337 11.49 -14.55 10.65
C VAL A 337 12.40 -13.33 10.75
N TRP A 338 11.83 -12.13 10.90
CA TRP A 338 12.53 -10.86 11.12
C TRP A 338 11.51 -9.80 11.53
N ASN A 339 11.89 -8.85 12.39
CA ASN A 339 11.09 -7.65 12.67
C ASN A 339 11.97 -6.39 12.76
N ILE A 340 11.33 -5.22 12.81
CA ILE A 340 12.02 -3.93 12.75
C ILE A 340 12.98 -3.67 13.93
N THR A 341 12.83 -4.33 15.08
CA THR A 341 13.75 -4.16 16.23
C THR A 341 15.08 -4.89 16.02
N GLU A 342 15.23 -5.69 14.95
CA GLU A 342 16.55 -6.12 14.46
C GLU A 342 17.26 -5.03 13.63
N TYR A 343 16.70 -3.82 13.49
CA TYR A 343 17.26 -2.68 12.76
C TYR A 343 17.18 -1.34 13.51
N GLU A 344 15.98 -0.94 13.95
CA GLU A 344 15.74 0.32 14.65
C GLU A 344 16.10 0.16 16.15
N PRO A 345 17.08 0.91 16.68
CA PRO A 345 17.48 0.84 18.08
C PRO A 345 16.47 1.53 19.03
N ASP A 346 15.71 2.52 18.54
CA ASP A 346 14.66 3.19 19.31
C ASP A 346 13.35 2.39 19.28
N LEU A 347 12.98 1.81 20.42
CA LEU A 347 11.75 1.02 20.58
C LEU A 347 10.46 1.84 20.54
N ILE A 348 10.52 3.18 20.62
CA ILE A 348 9.39 4.10 20.45
C ILE A 348 9.22 4.46 18.97
N SER A 349 10.29 4.84 18.26
CA SER A 349 10.24 4.96 16.80
C SER A 349 9.81 3.66 16.13
N ALA A 350 10.30 2.50 16.62
CA ALA A 350 9.95 1.18 16.10
C ALA A 350 8.43 0.88 16.08
N ARG A 351 7.64 1.51 16.96
CA ARG A 351 6.17 1.38 17.02
C ARG A 351 5.50 2.01 15.79
N ALA A 352 6.08 3.07 15.25
CA ALA A 352 5.56 3.82 14.10
C ALA A 352 5.90 3.19 12.74
N TYR A 353 6.81 2.21 12.71
CA TYR A 353 7.16 1.51 11.46
C TYR A 353 6.09 0.52 11.07
N ALA A 354 5.70 0.58 9.80
CA ALA A 354 4.84 -0.39 9.13
C ALA A 354 5.58 -1.09 7.97
N GLY A 355 5.17 -2.31 7.63
CA GLY A 355 5.67 -3.04 6.48
C GLY A 355 5.23 -2.42 5.14
N GLY A 356 6.20 -2.08 4.30
CA GLY A 356 5.99 -1.71 2.90
C GLY A 356 5.69 -2.93 2.02
N ASP A 357 5.70 -2.76 0.70
CA ASP A 357 5.48 -3.90 -0.21
C ASP A 357 6.67 -4.88 -0.17
N ILE A 358 6.42 -6.09 -0.63
CA ILE A 358 7.32 -7.24 -0.57
C ILE A 358 7.29 -8.02 -1.89
N THR A 359 8.46 -8.45 -2.36
CA THR A 359 8.58 -9.23 -3.61
C THR A 359 9.74 -10.23 -3.59
N SER A 360 9.68 -11.22 -4.47
CA SER A 360 10.75 -12.20 -4.69
C SER A 360 11.45 -11.92 -6.00
N TRP A 361 12.76 -11.64 -5.97
CA TRP A 361 13.56 -11.31 -7.15
C TRP A 361 14.96 -11.94 -7.06
N GLN A 362 15.49 -12.43 -8.19
CA GLN A 362 16.82 -13.07 -8.31
C GLN A 362 17.21 -13.98 -7.12
N GLY A 363 16.27 -14.82 -6.67
CA GLY A 363 16.48 -15.79 -5.59
C GLY A 363 16.49 -15.24 -4.16
N LYS A 364 16.27 -13.94 -3.94
CA LYS A 364 16.12 -13.29 -2.62
C LYS A 364 14.71 -12.73 -2.42
N LEU A 365 14.39 -12.42 -1.16
CA LEU A 365 13.20 -11.65 -0.77
C LEU A 365 13.61 -10.19 -0.59
N TYR A 366 12.78 -9.25 -1.04
CA TYR A 366 12.98 -7.81 -0.90
C TYR A 366 11.72 -7.19 -0.31
N TRP A 367 11.90 -6.26 0.63
CA TRP A 367 10.83 -5.48 1.24
C TRP A 367 11.34 -4.09 1.57
N GLY A 368 10.42 -3.16 1.84
CA GLY A 368 10.77 -1.90 2.48
C GLY A 368 9.81 -1.53 3.61
N THR A 369 9.92 -0.30 4.11
CA THR A 369 9.08 0.22 5.20
C THR A 369 8.05 1.24 4.71
N ILE A 370 7.02 1.43 5.52
CA ILE A 370 6.03 2.51 5.49
C ILE A 370 6.21 3.24 6.81
N ASN A 371 6.63 4.50 6.75
CA ASN A 371 6.80 5.34 7.93
C ASN A 371 5.78 6.48 7.82
N PHE A 372 4.70 6.43 8.60
CA PHE A 372 3.65 7.44 8.50
C PHE A 372 4.20 8.84 8.80
N PRO A 373 3.82 9.89 8.04
CA PRO A 373 4.18 11.26 8.38
C PRO A 373 3.81 11.58 9.83
N LEU A 374 4.76 12.14 10.58
CA LEU A 374 4.65 12.43 12.02
C LEU A 374 4.32 11.20 12.90
N GLY A 375 4.51 9.96 12.42
CA GLY A 375 4.22 8.74 13.17
C GLY A 375 5.20 8.51 14.33
N GLY A 376 6.50 8.72 14.08
CA GLY A 376 7.55 8.66 15.12
C GLY A 376 7.34 9.72 16.19
N PHE A 377 7.07 10.97 15.78
CA PHE A 377 6.74 12.10 16.65
C PHE A 377 5.54 11.78 17.55
N ARG A 378 4.40 11.37 16.97
CA ARG A 378 3.20 10.99 17.74
C ARG A 378 3.47 9.85 18.74
N SER A 379 4.31 8.89 18.38
CA SER A 379 4.69 7.80 19.29
C SER A 379 5.53 8.29 20.48
N HIS A 380 6.37 9.32 20.29
CA HIS A 380 7.14 9.95 21.37
C HIS A 380 6.28 10.83 22.25
N VAL A 381 5.40 11.65 21.68
CA VAL A 381 4.42 12.45 22.45
C VAL A 381 3.57 11.54 23.33
N GLN A 382 3.09 10.40 22.83
CA GLN A 382 2.33 9.43 23.62
C GLN A 382 3.17 8.75 24.72
N ALA A 383 4.49 8.58 24.52
CA ALA A 383 5.36 7.89 25.48
C ALA A 383 5.94 8.81 26.56
N TYR A 384 6.20 10.09 26.24
CA TYR A 384 7.00 11.00 27.07
C TYR A 384 6.41 12.42 27.20
N GLY A 385 5.33 12.76 26.51
CA GLY A 385 4.82 14.14 26.44
C GLY A 385 4.44 14.76 27.79
N GLU A 386 4.03 13.95 28.77
CA GLU A 386 3.75 14.41 30.15
C GLU A 386 5.02 14.82 30.93
N THR A 387 6.21 14.43 30.47
CA THR A 387 7.50 14.70 31.12
C THR A 387 8.32 15.82 30.47
N TRP A 388 7.78 16.50 29.45
CA TRP A 388 8.44 17.59 28.75
C TRP A 388 8.17 18.94 29.45
N ASP A 389 9.03 19.33 30.40
CA ASP A 389 8.87 20.51 31.28
C ASP A 389 9.02 21.89 30.59
N THR A 390 9.39 21.93 29.31
CA THR A 390 9.31 23.09 28.41
C THR A 390 9.27 22.61 26.96
N PRO A 391 8.79 23.41 25.98
CA PRO A 391 8.84 23.04 24.56
C PRO A 391 10.28 23.10 24.05
N ILE A 392 11.01 22.00 24.26
CA ILE A 392 12.28 21.74 23.56
C ILE A 392 11.93 21.04 22.24
N GLY A 393 11.98 21.80 21.16
CA GLY A 393 12.10 21.27 19.81
C GLY A 393 10.94 20.38 19.41
N GLU A 394 9.75 20.94 19.22
CA GLU A 394 8.71 20.22 18.47
C GLU A 394 9.23 19.90 17.06
N LEU A 395 9.93 20.86 16.42
CA LEU A 395 10.65 20.61 15.18
C LEU A 395 11.85 19.67 15.37
N GLY A 396 12.61 19.82 16.46
CA GLY A 396 13.77 18.98 16.78
C GLY A 396 13.38 17.50 16.88
N THR A 397 12.27 17.22 17.58
CA THR A 397 11.67 15.89 17.74
C THR A 397 11.08 15.38 16.43
N ILE A 398 10.40 16.23 15.64
CA ILE A 398 9.94 15.84 14.30
C ILE A 398 11.12 15.42 13.41
N ILE A 399 12.23 16.17 13.41
CA ILE A 399 13.45 15.83 12.66
C ILE A 399 14.09 14.55 13.19
N ALA A 400 14.24 14.42 14.51
CA ALA A 400 14.88 13.27 15.15
C ALA A 400 14.10 11.96 14.97
N THR A 401 12.76 12.03 14.96
CA THR A 401 11.86 10.88 14.83
C THR A 401 11.39 10.62 13.40
N HIS A 402 11.68 11.52 12.45
CA HIS A 402 11.38 11.30 11.03
C HIS A 402 12.19 10.12 10.49
N ARG A 403 11.55 9.31 9.64
CA ARG A 403 12.17 8.16 8.98
C ARG A 403 11.75 8.12 7.51
N ALA A 404 12.71 8.16 6.60
CA ALA A 404 12.53 7.81 5.20
C ALA A 404 12.49 6.27 5.01
N THR A 405 11.91 5.77 3.92
CA THR A 405 11.73 4.32 3.73
C THR A 405 13.07 3.58 3.70
N THR A 406 13.17 2.51 4.48
CA THR A 406 14.31 1.60 4.47
C THR A 406 13.99 0.41 3.57
N VAL A 407 14.94 -0.03 2.75
CA VAL A 407 14.80 -1.16 1.82
C VAL A 407 15.78 -2.25 2.22
N PHE A 408 15.27 -3.47 2.39
CA PHE A 408 16.01 -4.63 2.83
C PHE A 408 16.06 -5.72 1.75
N SER A 409 17.02 -6.64 1.89
CA SER A 409 16.96 -7.93 1.21
C SER A 409 17.36 -9.08 2.13
N GLY A 410 16.67 -10.21 1.97
CA GLY A 410 16.82 -11.37 2.82
C GLY A 410 16.98 -12.69 2.06
N ASP A 411 17.75 -13.60 2.64
CA ASP A 411 17.81 -15.00 2.23
C ASP A 411 18.04 -15.94 3.42
N ARG A 412 17.99 -17.26 3.14
CA ARG A 412 18.15 -18.35 4.12
C ARG A 412 17.08 -18.38 5.22
N PHE A 413 15.86 -17.97 4.90
CA PHE A 413 14.67 -18.23 5.71
C PHE A 413 14.45 -19.74 5.86
N THR A 414 14.58 -20.25 7.08
CA THR A 414 14.37 -21.66 7.45
C THR A 414 13.61 -21.72 8.76
N ARG A 415 12.57 -22.57 8.84
CA ARG A 415 11.78 -22.72 10.06
C ARG A 415 12.65 -23.20 11.21
N LYS A 416 12.55 -22.54 12.37
CA LYS A 416 13.21 -22.93 13.63
C LYS A 416 12.82 -24.38 13.96
N SER A 417 13.66 -25.35 13.67
CA SER A 417 13.39 -26.74 14.07
C SER A 417 13.78 -26.94 15.54
N LYS A 418 13.06 -27.82 16.26
CA LYS A 418 13.40 -28.18 17.65
C LYS A 418 14.80 -28.81 17.79
N ARG A 419 15.47 -29.18 16.69
CA ARG A 419 16.86 -29.68 16.65
C ARG A 419 17.89 -28.58 16.31
N ASP A 420 17.46 -27.49 15.69
CA ASP A 420 18.32 -26.33 15.39
C ASP A 420 18.48 -25.46 16.65
N LYS A 421 19.32 -25.91 17.58
CA LYS A 421 19.83 -25.10 18.70
C LYS A 421 20.68 -23.93 18.18
N GLY A 422 20.02 -22.88 17.69
CA GLY A 422 20.56 -21.53 17.47
C GLY A 422 21.40 -21.28 16.21
N LYS A 423 21.38 -22.13 15.16
CA LYS A 423 22.44 -22.08 14.11
C LYS A 423 22.11 -21.47 12.74
N LYS A 424 20.88 -21.06 12.42
CA LYS A 424 20.57 -20.33 11.15
C LYS A 424 19.50 -19.25 11.33
N LYS A 425 19.89 -18.08 11.83
CA LYS A 425 19.11 -16.85 11.60
C LYS A 425 19.02 -16.56 10.09
N PRO A 426 17.91 -16.02 9.58
CA PRO A 426 17.85 -15.45 8.24
C PRO A 426 18.95 -14.40 8.04
N ARG A 427 19.46 -14.28 6.82
CA ARG A 427 20.44 -13.23 6.48
C ARG A 427 19.71 -12.05 5.87
N VAL A 428 19.39 -11.07 6.70
CA VAL A 428 18.88 -9.76 6.27
C VAL A 428 20.05 -8.82 5.98
N ASN A 429 19.87 -7.91 5.03
CA ASN A 429 20.83 -6.89 4.65
C ASN A 429 20.07 -5.58 4.39
N VAL A 430 20.51 -4.48 5.00
CA VAL A 430 20.04 -3.14 4.65
C VAL A 430 20.63 -2.77 3.27
N LEU A 431 19.77 -2.47 2.30
CA LEU A 431 20.19 -2.00 0.98
C LEU A 431 20.19 -0.48 0.94
N TYR A 432 19.07 0.12 1.32
CA TYR A 432 18.90 1.56 1.50
C TYR A 432 18.38 1.80 2.90
N GLY A 433 19.03 2.65 3.68
CA GLY A 433 18.66 2.84 5.08
C GLY A 433 19.52 3.88 5.77
N TYR A 434 19.39 3.92 7.09
CA TYR A 434 20.22 4.73 7.97
C TYR A 434 21.45 3.94 8.41
N GLN A 435 22.54 4.65 8.69
CA GLN A 435 23.70 4.04 9.37
C GLN A 435 23.52 4.21 10.88
N SER A 436 23.28 5.44 11.32
CA SER A 436 22.75 5.82 12.63
C SER A 436 21.45 6.59 12.50
N VAL A 437 20.72 6.64 13.62
CA VAL A 437 19.47 7.34 13.82
C VAL A 437 19.49 8.04 15.18
N GLN A 438 18.65 9.05 15.35
CA GLN A 438 18.42 9.66 16.66
C GLN A 438 17.51 8.75 17.49
N VAL A 439 17.90 8.56 18.76
CA VAL A 439 17.20 7.76 19.77
C VAL A 439 16.98 8.64 20.99
N TRP A 440 15.79 8.62 21.59
CA TRP A 440 15.53 9.35 22.83
C TRP A 440 16.24 8.67 24.01
N ASP A 441 17.07 9.42 24.73
CA ASP A 441 17.67 8.99 26.00
C ASP A 441 16.96 9.69 27.17
N PRO A 442 16.15 8.96 27.97
CA PRO A 442 15.43 9.56 29.09
C PRO A 442 16.32 9.94 30.27
N ASP A 443 17.56 9.41 30.37
CA ASP A 443 18.48 9.76 31.47
C ASP A 443 19.15 11.12 31.23
N SER A 444 19.39 11.48 29.97
CA SER A 444 19.91 12.80 29.56
C SER A 444 18.83 13.79 29.08
N ASN A 445 17.61 13.32 28.81
CA ASN A 445 16.50 14.08 28.24
C ASN A 445 16.84 14.72 26.88
N GLU A 446 17.60 14.00 26.05
CA GLU A 446 18.07 14.43 24.73
C GLU A 446 17.94 13.31 23.69
N PHE A 447 18.00 13.68 22.40
CA PHE A 447 18.16 12.72 21.30
C PHE A 447 19.65 12.47 21.02
N VAL A 448 20.04 11.19 21.03
CA VAL A 448 21.43 10.76 20.83
C VAL A 448 21.61 9.95 19.54
N ASP A 449 22.69 10.22 18.79
CA ASP A 449 23.01 9.48 17.56
C ASP A 449 23.47 8.05 17.87
N THR A 450 22.67 7.07 17.45
CA THR A 450 22.88 5.65 17.74
C THR A 450 22.95 4.83 16.46
N GLN A 451 23.93 3.93 16.36
CA GLN A 451 24.07 3.05 15.19
C GLN A 451 22.89 2.06 15.09
N THR A 452 22.42 1.84 13.86
CA THR A 452 21.36 0.86 13.58
C THR A 452 21.83 -0.58 13.77
N LEU A 453 20.92 -1.44 14.24
CA LEU A 453 21.26 -2.80 14.71
C LEU A 453 21.57 -3.78 13.56
N ALA A 454 21.14 -3.49 12.34
CA ALA A 454 21.42 -4.32 11.15
C ALA A 454 22.70 -3.92 10.38
N GLY A 455 23.42 -2.90 10.85
CA GLY A 455 24.64 -2.37 10.23
C GLY A 455 24.39 -1.50 8.99
N ALA A 456 25.49 -0.90 8.50
CA ALA A 456 25.45 0.14 7.47
C ALA A 456 24.79 -0.31 6.14
N PRO A 457 24.04 0.59 5.47
CA PRO A 457 23.33 0.29 4.23
C PRO A 457 24.28 0.09 3.04
N LYS A 458 24.01 -0.95 2.23
CA LYS A 458 24.94 -1.40 1.18
C LYS A 458 24.92 -0.57 -0.11
N LEU A 459 23.79 0.04 -0.45
CA LEU A 459 23.58 0.72 -1.73
C LEU A 459 23.39 2.23 -1.56
N GLY A 460 22.74 2.71 -0.51
CA GLY A 460 22.58 4.15 -0.28
C GLY A 460 21.81 4.52 0.99
N ARG A 461 21.55 5.82 1.16
CA ARG A 461 20.75 6.35 2.28
C ARG A 461 19.27 5.94 2.16
N ALA A 462 18.55 5.97 3.28
CA ALA A 462 17.11 5.79 3.33
C ALA A 462 16.36 6.72 2.36
N GLY A 463 15.13 6.35 1.99
CA GLY A 463 14.37 7.05 0.96
C GLY A 463 14.99 6.98 -0.44
N LEU A 464 15.92 6.04 -0.66
CA LEU A 464 16.80 5.96 -1.83
C LEU A 464 17.57 7.27 -2.09
N GLY A 465 17.93 7.99 -1.03
CA GLY A 465 18.61 9.28 -1.08
C GLY A 465 17.69 10.50 -0.99
N TRP A 466 16.36 10.31 -0.96
CA TRP A 466 15.38 11.39 -0.82
C TRP A 466 14.64 11.27 0.52
N PRO A 467 14.84 12.18 1.49
CA PRO A 467 14.33 12.01 2.86
C PRO A 467 12.79 12.02 2.97
N PHE A 468 12.09 12.60 1.99
CA PHE A 468 10.63 12.62 1.95
C PHE A 468 10.01 11.40 1.25
N ASN A 469 10.82 10.48 0.69
CA ASN A 469 10.35 9.15 0.30
C ASN A 469 10.12 8.31 1.56
N VAL A 470 8.93 8.36 2.15
CA VAL A 470 8.63 7.69 3.43
C VAL A 470 8.08 6.28 3.26
N TYR A 471 7.49 5.92 2.10
CA TYR A 471 6.97 4.57 1.83
C TYR A 471 7.71 3.88 0.68
N THR A 472 7.99 2.58 0.85
CA THR A 472 8.14 1.61 -0.23
C THR A 472 6.75 1.06 -0.54
N TRP A 473 6.03 1.72 -1.44
CA TRP A 473 4.59 1.51 -1.57
C TRP A 473 4.22 0.32 -2.45
N ARG A 474 5.01 0.09 -3.52
CA ARG A 474 4.90 -1.08 -4.41
C ARG A 474 6.26 -1.63 -4.81
N LEU A 475 6.36 -2.97 -4.81
CA LEU A 475 7.50 -3.73 -5.31
C LEU A 475 7.02 -4.77 -6.33
N GLY A 476 7.68 -4.82 -7.49
CA GLY A 476 7.27 -5.68 -8.60
C GLY A 476 8.44 -6.05 -9.50
N VAL A 477 8.27 -7.06 -10.35
CA VAL A 477 9.31 -7.53 -11.29
C VAL A 477 8.75 -7.49 -12.71
N THR A 478 9.39 -6.72 -13.59
CA THR A 478 9.05 -6.60 -15.01
C THR A 478 10.30 -6.89 -15.84
N GLY A 479 10.22 -7.92 -16.67
CA GLY A 479 11.40 -8.60 -17.23
C GLY A 479 12.32 -9.08 -16.10
N ASP A 480 13.63 -8.92 -16.28
CA ASP A 480 14.63 -9.32 -15.27
C ASP A 480 14.82 -8.32 -14.12
N ASN A 481 14.06 -7.21 -14.10
CA ASN A 481 14.32 -6.04 -13.26
C ASN A 481 13.25 -5.89 -12.17
N MET A 482 13.68 -5.60 -10.94
CA MET A 482 12.76 -5.19 -9.88
C MET A 482 12.50 -3.69 -9.96
N TYR A 483 11.26 -3.29 -9.68
CA TYR A 483 10.80 -1.91 -9.63
C TYR A 483 10.27 -1.57 -8.23
N LEU A 484 10.50 -0.33 -7.81
CA LEU A 484 10.09 0.21 -6.51
C LEU A 484 9.39 1.55 -6.73
N GLY A 485 8.09 1.61 -6.41
CA GLY A 485 7.30 2.84 -6.39
C GLY A 485 7.23 3.43 -4.98
N THR A 486 7.54 4.71 -4.83
CA THR A 486 7.56 5.40 -3.52
C THR A 486 6.27 6.17 -3.23
N LEU A 487 6.15 6.65 -1.99
CA LEU A 487 5.37 7.84 -1.60
C LEU A 487 6.37 8.94 -1.20
N ASP A 488 6.28 10.10 -1.83
CA ASP A 488 7.04 11.32 -1.54
C ASP A 488 6.13 12.36 -0.90
N VAL A 489 6.41 12.76 0.35
CA VAL A 489 5.55 13.69 1.10
C VAL A 489 6.05 15.13 1.11
N SER A 490 7.04 15.49 0.27
CA SER A 490 7.60 16.85 0.24
C SER A 490 6.53 17.93 0.07
N LYS A 491 5.70 17.82 -0.98
CA LYS A 491 4.61 18.77 -1.25
C LYS A 491 3.49 18.73 -0.19
N GLN A 492 3.31 17.61 0.50
CA GLN A 492 2.36 17.53 1.63
C GLN A 492 2.88 18.34 2.83
N PHE A 493 4.18 18.26 3.15
CA PHE A 493 4.79 19.11 4.17
C PHE A 493 4.78 20.59 3.79
N ALA A 494 5.03 20.93 2.52
CA ALA A 494 4.89 22.30 2.02
C ALA A 494 3.47 22.85 2.27
N ALA A 495 2.44 22.04 2.03
CA ALA A 495 1.05 22.45 2.23
C ALA A 495 0.65 22.59 3.71
N LEU A 496 1.24 21.78 4.61
CA LEU A 496 1.08 21.98 6.05
C LEU A 496 1.68 23.33 6.49
N ILE A 497 2.89 23.66 5.99
CA ILE A 497 3.53 24.97 6.21
C ILE A 497 2.65 26.12 5.68
N GLU A 498 2.17 26.03 4.44
CA GLU A 498 1.30 27.05 3.83
C GLU A 498 0.04 27.30 4.67
N SER A 499 -0.61 26.23 5.15
CA SER A 499 -1.88 26.31 5.87
C SER A 499 -1.80 26.96 7.26
N GLY A 500 -0.61 27.33 7.73
CA GLY A 500 -0.40 27.78 9.11
C GLY A 500 -0.56 26.65 10.15
N THR A 501 -0.63 25.39 9.69
CA THR A 501 -0.51 24.20 10.56
C THR A 501 0.97 24.01 10.90
N ASP A 502 1.55 24.99 11.58
CA ASP A 502 2.93 24.97 12.06
C ASP A 502 3.01 24.00 13.24
N PRO A 503 3.73 22.86 13.13
CA PRO A 503 3.82 21.89 14.20
C PRO A 503 4.82 22.30 15.30
N ALA A 504 5.42 23.48 15.22
CA ALA A 504 6.49 23.90 16.13
C ALA A 504 6.51 25.38 16.53
N GLY A 505 6.01 26.30 15.68
CA GLY A 505 6.07 27.75 15.95
C GLY A 505 7.49 28.34 16.02
N GLU A 506 8.51 27.54 15.70
CA GLU A 506 9.92 27.76 16.04
C GLU A 506 10.76 28.40 14.91
N LEU A 507 10.27 28.40 13.67
CA LEU A 507 11.05 28.84 12.51
C LEU A 507 10.69 30.26 12.02
N PRO A 508 11.68 31.10 11.65
CA PRO A 508 11.41 32.35 10.95
C PRO A 508 10.63 32.15 9.65
N ALA A 509 9.70 33.05 9.35
CA ALA A 509 8.83 32.96 8.18
C ALA A 509 9.62 32.85 6.86
N GLU A 510 10.77 33.52 6.74
CA GLU A 510 11.63 33.45 5.55
C GLU A 510 12.23 32.05 5.35
N LEU A 511 12.52 31.33 6.44
CA LEU A 511 13.03 29.96 6.38
C LEU A 511 11.92 28.95 6.07
N LEU A 512 10.71 29.17 6.61
CA LEU A 512 9.52 28.40 6.23
C LEU A 512 9.22 28.56 4.74
N MET A 513 9.23 29.79 4.21
CA MET A 513 9.06 30.05 2.78
C MET A 513 10.16 29.39 1.93
N LEU A 514 11.43 29.44 2.35
CA LEU A 514 12.52 28.77 1.62
C LEU A 514 12.36 27.25 1.61
N LEU A 515 11.95 26.67 2.75
CA LEU A 515 11.68 25.25 2.88
C LEU A 515 10.48 24.83 2.03
N GLU A 516 9.37 25.55 2.09
CA GLU A 516 8.18 25.32 1.26
C GLU A 516 8.54 25.30 -0.24
N ASN A 517 9.28 26.31 -0.72
CA ASN A 517 9.74 26.38 -2.10
C ASN A 517 10.63 25.18 -2.50
N ALA A 518 11.54 24.76 -1.62
CA ALA A 518 12.39 23.59 -1.87
C ALA A 518 11.58 22.28 -1.92
N LEU A 519 10.58 22.14 -1.04
CA LEU A 519 9.70 20.99 -0.94
C LEU A 519 8.63 20.91 -2.04
N SER A 520 8.29 22.05 -2.66
CA SER A 520 7.29 22.17 -3.74
C SER A 520 7.88 22.04 -5.14
N ASN A 521 9.21 21.99 -5.26
CA ASN A 521 9.93 22.03 -6.54
C ASN A 521 9.44 20.91 -7.50
N PRO A 522 8.82 21.24 -8.65
CA PRO A 522 8.21 20.24 -9.54
C PRO A 522 9.22 19.39 -10.32
N VAL A 523 10.51 19.74 -10.29
CA VAL A 523 11.59 18.92 -10.89
C VAL A 523 11.93 17.73 -10.02
N THR A 524 11.81 17.88 -8.69
CA THR A 524 12.27 16.89 -7.71
C THR A 524 11.16 16.30 -6.85
N SER A 525 9.98 16.92 -6.79
CA SER A 525 8.86 16.50 -5.92
C SER A 525 7.90 15.57 -6.65
N GLY A 526 7.30 14.66 -5.88
CA GLY A 526 6.35 13.67 -6.38
C GLY A 526 6.95 12.27 -6.51
N ALA A 527 6.10 11.31 -6.85
CA ALA A 527 6.40 9.88 -6.81
C ALA A 527 7.65 9.53 -7.62
N LYS A 528 8.52 8.71 -7.03
CA LYS A 528 9.68 8.14 -7.70
C LYS A 528 9.43 6.67 -8.02
N LEU A 529 9.78 6.28 -9.24
CA LEU A 529 9.80 4.88 -9.67
C LEU A 529 11.26 4.50 -9.90
N TYR A 530 11.81 3.65 -9.06
CA TYR A 530 13.18 3.15 -9.19
C TYR A 530 13.21 1.78 -9.87
N ARG A 531 14.28 1.51 -10.60
CA ARG A 531 14.58 0.25 -11.29
C ARG A 531 15.89 -0.32 -10.77
N PHE A 532 15.87 -1.58 -10.37
CA PHE A 532 17.03 -2.35 -9.94
C PHE A 532 17.43 -3.31 -11.07
N LEU A 533 18.65 -3.14 -11.59
CA LEU A 533 19.20 -3.99 -12.66
C LEU A 533 19.84 -5.27 -12.09
N SER A 534 20.47 -5.17 -10.92
CA SER A 534 21.05 -6.31 -10.20
C SER A 534 21.01 -6.11 -8.67
N PRO A 535 21.06 -7.20 -7.86
CA PRO A 535 21.03 -7.17 -6.40
C PRO A 535 22.11 -6.34 -5.70
N ASN A 536 23.20 -6.01 -6.39
CA ASN A 536 24.39 -5.39 -5.82
C ASN A 536 24.70 -4.00 -6.43
N GLN A 537 23.82 -3.48 -7.27
CA GLN A 537 23.96 -2.15 -7.89
C GLN A 537 22.91 -1.19 -7.35
N ARG A 538 23.25 0.11 -7.30
CA ARG A 538 22.29 1.16 -6.99
C ARG A 538 21.14 1.15 -7.99
N ALA A 539 19.93 1.34 -7.49
CA ALA A 539 18.76 1.55 -8.32
C ALA A 539 18.87 2.84 -9.13
N ILE A 540 18.35 2.82 -10.35
CA ILE A 540 18.28 3.98 -11.25
C ILE A 540 16.83 4.46 -11.35
N PRO A 541 16.55 5.77 -11.37
CA PRO A 541 15.18 6.26 -11.52
C PRO A 541 14.66 6.04 -12.96
N ALA A 542 13.43 5.57 -13.07
CA ALA A 542 12.62 5.65 -14.29
C ALA A 542 11.84 6.97 -14.36
N THR A 543 11.49 7.54 -13.20
CA THR A 543 10.98 8.92 -13.01
C THR A 543 11.29 9.37 -11.59
N ILE A 544 11.45 10.68 -11.38
CA ILE A 544 11.65 11.29 -10.05
C ILE A 544 10.57 12.29 -9.63
N ASN A 545 9.63 12.60 -10.52
CA ASN A 545 8.66 13.70 -10.36
C ASN A 545 7.24 13.31 -10.80
N GLY A 546 6.75 12.15 -10.36
CA GLY A 546 5.36 11.74 -10.60
C GLY A 546 4.95 11.60 -12.07
N VAL A 547 5.90 11.27 -12.96
CA VAL A 547 5.74 11.21 -14.43
C VAL A 547 5.49 12.59 -15.07
N GLY A 548 6.08 13.65 -14.50
CA GLY A 548 5.91 15.04 -14.95
C GLY A 548 4.72 15.75 -14.30
N ASN A 549 3.99 15.09 -13.41
CA ASN A 549 2.98 15.68 -12.54
C ASN A 549 3.49 15.55 -11.09
N SER A 550 4.02 16.63 -10.51
CA SER A 550 4.58 16.61 -9.14
C SER A 550 3.52 16.41 -8.03
N ALA A 551 2.24 16.60 -8.34
CA ALA A 551 1.14 16.31 -7.43
C ALA A 551 0.83 14.80 -7.32
N ASN A 552 1.24 13.98 -8.31
CA ASN A 552 1.28 12.52 -8.14
C ASN A 552 2.34 12.16 -7.10
N PHE A 553 1.98 12.16 -5.83
CA PHE A 553 2.93 11.99 -4.72
C PHE A 553 3.32 10.54 -4.44
N GLY A 554 2.58 9.54 -4.93
CA GLY A 554 3.05 8.16 -4.88
C GLY A 554 2.49 7.20 -5.93
N PHE A 555 3.18 6.06 -6.12
CA PHE A 555 2.72 4.94 -6.96
C PHE A 555 2.01 3.90 -6.10
N ARG A 556 0.69 4.07 -5.91
CA ARG A 556 -0.12 3.30 -4.96
C ARG A 556 -0.34 1.84 -5.38
N THR A 557 -0.52 1.59 -6.67
CA THR A 557 -0.84 0.28 -7.23
C THR A 557 0.10 -0.06 -8.39
N MET A 558 0.42 -1.35 -8.52
CA MET A 558 1.32 -1.88 -9.54
C MET A 558 0.90 -3.31 -9.86
N ILE A 559 0.71 -3.63 -11.14
CA ILE A 559 0.58 -5.01 -11.65
C ILE A 559 1.62 -5.20 -12.75
N ASN A 560 2.44 -6.24 -12.63
CA ASN A 560 3.62 -6.43 -13.45
C ASN A 560 3.41 -7.51 -14.52
N HIS A 561 3.79 -7.16 -15.74
CA HIS A 561 3.90 -8.08 -16.88
C HIS A 561 5.38 -8.30 -17.25
N PRO A 562 5.69 -9.32 -18.08
CA PRO A 562 7.05 -9.56 -18.55
C PRO A 562 7.69 -8.38 -19.31
N THR A 563 6.89 -7.53 -19.98
CA THR A 563 7.39 -6.45 -20.85
C THR A 563 6.89 -5.05 -20.48
N PHE A 564 5.95 -4.94 -19.54
CA PHE A 564 5.39 -3.67 -19.07
C PHE A 564 4.82 -3.82 -17.64
N MET A 565 4.23 -2.75 -17.12
CA MET A 565 3.43 -2.77 -15.89
C MET A 565 2.27 -1.78 -15.98
N TRP A 566 1.18 -2.09 -15.30
CA TRP A 566 0.14 -1.13 -14.96
C TRP A 566 0.54 -0.42 -13.66
N LEU A 567 0.34 0.90 -13.60
CA LEU A 567 0.64 1.73 -12.44
C LEU A 567 -0.55 2.65 -12.16
N GLY A 568 -1.02 2.67 -10.91
CA GLY A 568 -1.98 3.68 -10.45
C GLY A 568 -1.32 4.62 -9.46
N THR A 569 -1.50 5.93 -9.65
CA THR A 569 -0.96 6.95 -8.75
C THR A 569 -1.88 7.23 -7.56
N ALA A 570 -1.32 7.92 -6.57
CA ALA A 570 -2.04 8.73 -5.61
C ALA A 570 -1.64 10.20 -5.79
N ASN A 571 -2.58 11.10 -5.56
CA ASN A 571 -2.50 12.54 -5.74
C ASN A 571 -3.63 13.22 -4.96
N PRO A 572 -3.38 13.70 -3.73
CA PRO A 572 -4.40 14.25 -2.84
C PRO A 572 -4.62 15.76 -3.04
N PHE A 573 -3.87 16.41 -3.93
CA PHE A 573 -3.94 17.87 -4.17
C PHE A 573 -5.20 18.18 -4.98
N ASN A 574 -6.33 18.10 -4.29
CA ASN A 574 -7.69 18.08 -4.82
C ASN A 574 -8.14 19.40 -5.46
N LEU A 575 -7.52 20.54 -5.15
CA LEU A 575 -7.74 21.83 -5.82
C LEU A 575 -6.75 22.09 -6.96
N ASN A 576 -5.70 21.26 -7.09
CA ASN A 576 -4.72 21.41 -8.16
C ASN A 576 -5.34 21.00 -9.52
N PRO A 577 -5.09 21.74 -10.62
CA PRO A 577 -5.56 21.36 -11.97
C PRO A 577 -5.11 19.96 -12.42
N ASP A 578 -3.92 19.54 -11.98
CA ASP A 578 -3.37 18.20 -12.22
C ASP A 578 -3.62 17.23 -11.06
N GLY A 579 -4.47 17.59 -10.10
CA GLY A 579 -4.90 16.79 -8.95
C GLY A 579 -5.60 15.48 -9.30
N GLY A 580 -5.82 14.63 -8.30
CA GLY A 580 -6.49 13.33 -8.46
C GLY A 580 -5.66 12.28 -9.23
N TRP A 581 -6.03 11.02 -9.07
CA TRP A 581 -5.23 9.89 -9.55
C TRP A 581 -5.10 9.79 -11.07
N GLU A 582 -4.08 9.05 -11.50
CA GLU A 582 -3.79 8.75 -12.90
C GLU A 582 -3.45 7.28 -13.09
N LEU A 583 -3.96 6.69 -14.17
CA LEU A 583 -3.65 5.34 -14.61
C LEU A 583 -2.60 5.39 -15.72
N TYR A 584 -1.51 4.65 -15.53
CA TYR A 584 -0.41 4.54 -16.48
C TYR A 584 -0.17 3.09 -16.92
N ARG A 585 0.21 2.93 -18.18
CA ARG A 585 0.96 1.76 -18.66
C ARG A 585 2.41 2.19 -18.85
N PHE A 586 3.34 1.50 -18.20
CA PHE A 586 4.78 1.76 -18.36
C PHE A 586 5.48 0.54 -18.94
N ALA A 587 6.11 0.70 -20.10
CA ALA A 587 7.04 -0.29 -20.63
C ALA A 587 8.46 0.27 -20.60
N PRO A 588 9.39 -0.38 -19.88
CA PRO A 588 10.76 0.11 -19.79
C PRO A 588 11.45 0.02 -21.15
N ILE A 589 12.21 1.06 -21.49
CA ILE A 589 13.15 0.98 -22.59
C ILE A 589 14.16 -0.13 -22.25
N ALA A 590 14.27 -1.12 -23.14
CA ALA A 590 15.31 -2.13 -23.03
C ALA A 590 16.67 -1.42 -23.00
N PRO A 591 17.58 -1.74 -22.05
CA PRO A 591 18.89 -1.13 -22.05
C PRO A 591 19.51 -1.36 -23.43
N LYS A 592 19.86 -0.28 -24.13
CA LYS A 592 20.58 -0.40 -25.40
C LYS A 592 21.79 -1.28 -25.10
N LYS A 593 21.89 -2.45 -25.75
CA LYS A 593 23.15 -3.20 -25.74
C LYS A 593 24.26 -2.19 -26.06
N PRO A 594 25.33 -2.10 -25.25
CA PRO A 594 26.45 -1.24 -25.60
C PRO A 594 26.83 -1.55 -27.05
N LYS A 595 26.71 -0.53 -27.92
CA LYS A 595 27.38 -0.63 -29.21
C LYS A 595 28.85 -0.58 -28.85
N TRP A 596 29.49 -1.74 -28.86
CA TRP A 596 30.94 -1.85 -28.94
C TRP A 596 31.34 -1.21 -30.27
N VAL A 597 31.47 0.11 -30.28
CA VAL A 597 32.27 0.81 -31.26
C VAL A 597 33.71 0.39 -30.96
N ASN A 598 34.42 -0.07 -31.98
CA ASN A 598 35.73 -0.68 -31.84
C ASN A 598 36.67 0.20 -31.00
N GLY A 599 36.97 -0.27 -29.78
CA GLY A 599 38.06 0.20 -28.93
C GLY A 599 38.33 1.70 -28.88
N MET A 600 37.45 2.49 -28.26
CA MET A 600 37.90 3.66 -27.48
C MET A 600 36.86 4.06 -26.43
N GLN A 601 37.34 4.20 -25.20
CA GLN A 601 36.61 4.70 -24.04
C GLN A 601 36.86 6.21 -23.94
N GLN A 602 35.80 7.00 -23.87
CA GLN A 602 35.85 8.39 -23.39
C GLN A 602 34.65 8.64 -22.47
N ASP A 603 34.99 8.75 -21.19
CA ASP A 603 34.38 9.45 -20.05
C ASP A 603 32.86 9.72 -20.04
#